data_AF-A0A9P7C020-F1
#
_entry.id   AF-A0A9P7C020-F1
#
_cell.length_a   1.000
_cell.length_b   1.000
_cell.length_c   1.000
_cell.angle_alpha   90.00
_cell.angle_beta   90.00
_cell.angle_gamma   90.00
#
_symmetry.space_group_name_H-M   'P 1'
#
loop_
_entity.id
_entity.type
_entity.pdbx_description
1 polymer ?
#
loop_
_entity_poly.entity_id
_entity_poly.type
_entity_poly.pdbx_seq_one_letter_code
_entity_poly.pdbx_strand_id
1 'polypeptide(L)'
;MQISAEGKGLRLRFMKTAQLSGRLEHWQHDTFIVRWEDRSLNADAFVNFTLDPDGKVRDVRMQPISDLTDFSIDFQDLLFTPLKEYG
;
A
#
# COMPACT_ATOMS: atom_id res chain seq x y z
N MET A 1 8.16 -1.90 3.34
CA MET A 1 7.27 -1.79 2.18
C MET A 1 7.98 -0.94 1.13
N GLN A 2 7.81 -1.27 -0.15
CA GLN A 2 8.31 -0.47 -1.28
C GLN A 2 7.15 -0.19 -2.23
N ILE A 3 7.06 1.04 -2.74
CA ILE A 3 6.16 1.42 -3.82
C ILE A 3 7.02 1.85 -5.00
N SER A 4 6.77 1.29 -6.18
CA SER A 4 7.55 1.54 -7.39
C SER A 4 6.64 1.73 -8.59
N ALA A 5 7.05 2.56 -9.55
CA ALA A 5 6.41 2.62 -10.85
C ALA A 5 6.63 1.31 -11.61
N GLU A 6 5.57 0.79 -12.23
CA GLU A 6 5.59 -0.40 -13.08
C GLU A 6 4.79 -0.11 -14.35
N GLY A 7 5.50 0.21 -15.43
CA GLY A 7 4.89 0.65 -16.69
C GLY A 7 4.07 1.93 -16.50
N LYS A 8 2.74 1.83 -16.69
CA LYS A 8 1.78 2.94 -16.49
C LYS A 8 1.16 2.97 -15.09
N GLY A 9 1.51 2.03 -14.21
CA GLY A 9 0.89 1.88 -12.90
C GLY A 9 1.89 1.97 -11.76
N LEU A 10 1.37 1.76 -10.55
CA LEU A 10 2.13 1.67 -9.32
C LEU A 10 2.02 0.26 -8.76
N ARG A 11 3.10 -0.21 -8.16
CA ARG A 11 3.16 -1.51 -7.48
C ARG A 11 3.61 -1.35 -6.05
N LEU A 12 2.96 -2.07 -5.14
CA LEU A 12 3.32 -2.19 -3.73
C LEU A 12 3.91 -3.58 -3.46
N ARG A 13 5.01 -3.63 -2.71
CA ARG A 13 5.64 -4.89 -2.29
C ARG A 13 6.10 -4.82 -0.83
N PHE A 14 5.85 -5.89 -0.08
CA PHE A 14 6.51 -6.12 1.21
C PHE A 14 7.78 -6.94 1.02
N MET A 15 8.93 -6.37 1.39
CA MET A 15 10.24 -7.01 1.19
C MET A 15 10.43 -8.25 2.08
N LYS A 16 9.77 -8.31 3.24
CA LYS A 16 9.87 -9.45 4.18
C LYS A 16 8.88 -10.59 3.89
N THR A 17 7.84 -10.32 3.10
CA THR A 17 6.80 -11.29 2.77
C THR A 17 6.57 -11.24 1.27
N ALA A 18 7.37 -12.00 0.52
CA ALA A 18 7.42 -11.92 -0.94
C ALA A 18 6.06 -12.14 -1.64
N GLN A 19 5.15 -12.88 -0.99
CA GLN A 19 3.78 -13.13 -1.48
C GLN A 19 2.89 -11.87 -1.44
N LEU A 20 3.25 -10.86 -0.64
CA LEU A 20 2.53 -9.60 -0.56
C LEU A 20 3.09 -8.60 -1.58
N SER A 21 2.72 -8.85 -2.82
CA SER A 21 2.93 -7.91 -3.91
C SER A 21 1.64 -7.70 -4.68
N GLY A 22 1.34 -6.44 -5.01
CA GLY A 22 0.09 -6.07 -5.63
C GLY A 22 0.16 -4.75 -6.37
N ARG A 23 -0.74 -4.56 -7.33
CA ARG A 23 -0.88 -3.31 -8.07
C ARG A 23 -1.72 -2.33 -7.27
N LEU A 24 -1.37 -1.06 -7.32
CA LEU A 24 -2.18 0.02 -6.77
C LEU A 24 -3.09 0.58 -7.85
N GLU A 25 -4.40 0.48 -7.61
CA GLU A 25 -5.45 1.07 -8.42
C GLU A 25 -5.94 2.34 -7.75
N HIS A 26 -5.98 3.47 -8.48
CA HIS A 26 -6.49 4.71 -7.93
C HIS A 26 -7.98 4.56 -7.57
N TRP A 27 -8.38 5.07 -6.41
CA TRP A 27 -9.78 5.06 -5.99
C TRP A 27 -10.35 6.47 -5.88
N GLN A 28 -10.01 7.21 -4.82
CA GLN A 28 -10.50 8.56 -4.59
C GLN A 28 -9.44 9.37 -3.85
N HIS A 29 -9.29 10.64 -4.23
CA HIS A 29 -8.31 11.55 -3.63
C HIS A 29 -6.91 10.89 -3.59
N ASP A 30 -6.28 10.90 -2.42
CA ASP A 30 -4.98 10.29 -2.14
C ASP A 30 -5.11 8.82 -1.69
N THR A 31 -6.18 8.14 -2.10
CA THR A 31 -6.47 6.74 -1.74
C THR A 31 -6.38 5.84 -2.95
N PHE A 32 -5.70 4.71 -2.76
CA PHE A 32 -5.56 3.63 -3.71
C PHE A 32 -6.09 2.33 -3.12
N ILE A 33 -6.38 1.35 -3.98
CA ILE A 33 -6.64 -0.02 -3.59
C ILE A 33 -5.43 -0.85 -4.00
N VAL A 34 -4.83 -1.58 -3.06
CA VAL A 34 -3.88 -2.64 -3.41
C VAL A 34 -4.65 -3.89 -3.79
N ARG A 35 -4.46 -4.32 -5.04
CA ARG A 35 -4.91 -5.62 -5.55
C ARG A 35 -3.74 -6.58 -5.51
N TRP A 36 -3.78 -7.52 -4.58
CA TRP A 36 -2.73 -8.54 -4.47
C TRP A 36 -2.72 -9.45 -5.69
N GLU A 37 -1.52 -9.85 -6.12
CA GLU A 37 -1.33 -10.82 -7.20
C GLU A 37 -1.85 -12.20 -6.78
N ASP A 38 -1.57 -12.61 -5.54
CA ASP A 38 -2.17 -13.79 -4.97
C ASP A 38 -3.61 -13.49 -4.53
N ARG A 39 -4.56 -13.91 -5.36
CA ARG A 39 -5.99 -13.72 -5.12
C ARG A 39 -6.54 -14.65 -4.02
N SER A 40 -5.80 -15.67 -3.60
CA SER A 40 -6.22 -16.55 -2.51
C SER A 40 -6.25 -15.84 -1.15
N LEU A 41 -5.47 -14.76 -1.01
CA LEU A 41 -5.39 -13.97 0.22
C LEU A 41 -6.70 -13.24 0.56
N ASN A 42 -7.55 -12.96 -0.43
CA ASN A 42 -8.78 -12.14 -0.26
C ASN A 42 -8.55 -10.86 0.56
N ALA A 43 -7.35 -10.28 0.46
CA ALA A 43 -6.86 -9.29 1.41
C ALA A 43 -6.74 -7.87 0.83
N ASP A 44 -7.50 -7.56 -0.21
CA ASP A 44 -7.44 -6.24 -0.84
C ASP A 44 -7.67 -5.13 0.21
N ALA A 45 -6.85 -4.09 0.14
CA ALA A 45 -6.79 -3.04 1.16
C ALA A 45 -6.76 -1.64 0.53
N PHE A 46 -7.36 -0.67 1.20
CA PHE A 46 -7.13 0.75 0.96
C PHE A 46 -5.73 1.13 1.40
N VAL A 47 -5.08 1.96 0.60
CA VAL A 47 -3.77 2.55 0.83
C VAL A 47 -3.95 4.05 0.75
N ASN A 48 -3.95 4.71 1.91
CA ASN A 48 -4.20 6.13 2.06
C ASN A 48 -2.85 6.85 2.21
N PHE A 49 -2.58 7.80 1.34
CA PHE A 49 -1.42 8.68 1.43
C PHE A 49 -1.82 9.97 2.12
N THR A 50 -1.04 10.41 3.09
CA THR A 50 -1.15 11.77 3.64
C THR A 50 -0.02 12.61 3.10
N LEU A 51 -0.34 13.79 2.57
CA LEU A 51 0.64 14.73 2.06
C LEU A 51 0.96 15.81 3.08
N ASP A 52 2.17 16.37 3.00
CA ASP A 52 2.53 17.62 3.65
C ASP A 52 2.03 18.83 2.83
N PRO A 53 2.14 20.07 3.35
CA PRO A 53 1.70 21.28 2.63
C PRO A 53 2.42 21.52 1.28
N ASP A 54 3.60 20.93 1.09
CA ASP A 54 4.37 21.02 -0.16
C ASP A 54 3.97 19.93 -1.17
N GLY A 55 2.99 19.08 -0.82
CA GLY A 55 2.49 17.99 -1.66
C GLY A 55 3.35 16.72 -1.63
N LYS A 56 4.31 16.61 -0.71
CA LYS A 56 5.12 15.39 -0.55
C LYS A 56 4.42 14.39 0.35
N VAL A 57 4.62 13.10 0.08
CA VAL A 57 4.09 12.04 0.95
C VAL A 57 4.73 12.15 2.34
N ARG A 58 3.90 12.34 3.36
CA ARG A 58 4.29 12.35 4.77
C ARG A 58 4.17 10.97 5.38
N ASP A 59 3.03 10.32 5.17
CA ASP A 59 2.74 9.00 5.70
C ASP A 59 1.82 8.18 4.79
N VAL A 60 1.89 6.86 4.93
CA VAL A 60 0.99 5.91 4.26
C VAL A 60 0.33 5.03 5.32
N ARG A 61 -0.99 4.85 5.20
CA ARG A 61 -1.81 3.98 6.07
C ARG A 61 -2.55 2.96 5.24
N MET A 62 -2.70 1.73 5.76
CA MET A 62 -3.42 0.66 5.09
C MET A 62 -4.65 0.22 5.90
N GLN A 63 -5.77 -0.06 5.22
CA GLN A 63 -7.02 -0.53 5.84
C GLN A 63 -7.66 -1.60 4.96
N PRO A 64 -8.14 -2.73 5.51
CA PRO A 64 -8.79 -3.77 4.71
C PRO A 64 -10.10 -3.27 4.10
N ILE A 65 -10.47 -3.82 2.93
CA ILE A 65 -11.73 -3.49 2.25
C ILE A 65 -12.90 -4.30 2.85
N SER A 66 -12.63 -5.46 3.44
CA SER A 66 -13.66 -6.38 3.92
C SER A 66 -13.23 -7.08 5.20
N ASP A 67 -14.21 -7.41 6.05
CA ASP A 67 -14.02 -8.23 7.25
C ASP A 67 -13.61 -9.69 6.92
N LEU A 68 -13.70 -10.09 5.65
CA LEU A 68 -13.24 -11.39 5.15
C LEU A 68 -11.76 -11.40 4.75
N THR A 69 -11.08 -10.26 4.84
CA THR A 69 -9.64 -10.17 4.62
C THR A 69 -8.91 -10.98 5.68
N ASP A 70 -8.07 -11.93 5.27
CA ASP A 70 -7.28 -12.74 6.20
C ASP A 70 -6.32 -11.83 7.00
N PHE A 71 -6.67 -11.60 8.26
CA PHE A 71 -5.99 -10.72 9.21
C PHE A 71 -4.69 -11.30 9.78
N SER A 72 -4.23 -12.46 9.29
CA SER A 72 -2.90 -12.97 9.64
C SER A 72 -1.74 -12.09 9.13
N ILE A 73 -2.05 -11.08 8.32
CA ILE A 73 -1.12 -10.06 7.87
C ILE A 73 -1.35 -8.79 8.70
N ASP A 74 -0.34 -8.39 9.47
CA ASP A 74 -0.33 -7.22 10.37
C ASP A 74 -0.54 -5.87 9.63
N PHE A 75 -1.72 -5.62 9.07
CA PHE A 75 -2.02 -4.36 8.38
C PHE A 75 -2.51 -3.25 9.32
N GLN A 76 -2.94 -3.58 10.55
CA GLN A 76 -3.78 -2.68 11.33
C GLN A 76 -3.11 -1.45 11.95
N ASP A 77 -1.78 -1.35 11.99
CA ASP A 77 -1.10 -0.14 12.49
C ASP A 77 0.18 0.20 11.69
N LEU A 78 0.15 -0.06 10.39
CA LEU A 78 1.29 0.24 9.54
C LEU A 78 1.31 1.72 9.14
N LEU A 79 1.96 2.53 9.96
CA LEU A 79 2.38 3.88 9.62
C LEU A 79 3.75 3.84 8.95
N PHE A 80 3.80 4.03 7.64
CA PHE A 80 5.06 4.14 6.92
C PHE A 80 5.40 5.61 6.67
N THR A 81 6.61 6.02 7.06
CA THR A 81 7.21 7.29 6.63
C THR A 81 8.21 7.02 5.52
N PRO A 82 8.32 7.90 4.50
CA PRO A 82 9.37 7.76 3.49
C PRO A 82 10.76 7.70 4.13
N LEU A 83 11.62 6.82 3.62
CA LEU A 83 13.05 6.90 3.93
C LEU A 83 13.57 8.19 3.29
N LYS A 84 14.28 9.01 4.07
CA LYS A 84 15.03 10.14 3.51
C LYS A 84 16.10 9.56 2.59
N GLU A 85 16.01 9.81 1.29
CA GLU A 85 17.12 9.56 0.38
C GLU A 85 18.26 10.49 0.79
N TYR A 86 19.31 9.93 1.38
CA TYR A 86 20.60 10.60 1.45
C TYR A 86 21.23 10.41 0.07
N GLY A 87 21.27 11.49 -0.71
CA GLY A 87 21.92 11.53 -2.02
C GLY A 87 23.42 11.34 -1.95
#